data_AF-A0A392T2L6-F1
#
_entry.id   AF-A0A392T2L6-F1
#
_cell.length_a   1.000
_cell.length_b   1.000
_cell.length_c   1.000
_cell.angle_alpha   90.00
_cell.angle_beta   90.00
_cell.angle_gamma   90.00
#
_symmetry.space_group_name_H-M   'P 1'
#
loop_
_entity.id
_entity.type
_entity.pdbx_description
1 polymer ?
#
loop_
_entity_poly.entity_id
_entity_poly.type
_entity_poly.pdbx_seq_one_letter_code
_entity_poly.pdbx_strand_id
1 'polypeptide(L)'
;MDALVKTGHLDLALSVYSDFKEDGLVEESVTFMVLIKGLCKAGKIDEMLEVLGRMREKLCKPDVFAYTALVRIMVPEGNLD
;
A
#
# COMPACT_ATOMS: atom_id res chain seq x y z
N MET A 1 2.67 -9.63 7.45
CA MET A 1 2.26 -8.28 7.01
C MET A 1 0.75 -8.05 7.06
N ASP A 2 -0.10 -8.83 6.39
CA ASP A 2 -1.56 -8.54 6.32
C ASP A 2 -2.23 -8.44 7.70
N ALA A 3 -1.91 -9.36 8.63
CA ALA A 3 -2.40 -9.30 10.01
C ALA A 3 -1.95 -8.03 10.76
N LEU A 4 -0.71 -7.55 10.53
CA LEU A 4 -0.18 -6.34 11.16
C LEU A 4 -0.97 -5.10 10.71
N VAL A 5 -1.20 -4.98 9.39
CA VAL A 5 -2.01 -3.90 8.83
C VAL A 5 -3.45 -3.95 9.33
N LYS A 6 -4.06 -5.13 9.40
CA LYS A 6 -5.43 -5.30 9.91
C LYS A 6 -5.57 -4.97 11.40
N THR A 7 -4.51 -5.11 12.18
CA THR A 7 -4.48 -4.83 13.63
C THR A 7 -3.96 -3.44 13.96
N GLY A 8 -3.70 -2.59 12.96
CA GLY A 8 -3.25 -1.20 13.17
C GLY A 8 -1.74 -1.04 13.41
N HIS A 9 -0.96 -2.11 13.33
CA HIS A 9 0.50 -2.09 13.51
C HIS A 9 1.22 -1.79 12.19
N LEU A 10 0.91 -0.64 11.58
CA LEU A 10 1.46 -0.27 10.28
C LEU A 10 2.99 -0.11 10.31
N ASP A 11 3.54 0.50 11.36
CA ASP A 11 5.00 0.71 11.44
C ASP A 11 5.76 -0.61 11.50
N LEU A 12 5.22 -1.61 12.22
CA LEU A 12 5.78 -2.96 12.25
C LEU A 12 5.63 -3.65 10.89
N ALA A 13 4.52 -3.42 10.18
CA ALA A 13 4.34 -3.93 8.82
C ALA A 13 5.37 -3.33 7.84
N LEU A 14 5.68 -2.03 7.99
CA LEU A 14 6.70 -1.35 7.20
C LEU A 14 8.12 -1.82 7.55
N SER A 15 8.41 -2.09 8.83
CA SER A 15 9.68 -2.70 9.26
C SER A 15 9.88 -4.07 8.61
N VAL A 16 8.89 -4.97 8.73
CA VAL A 16 8.95 -6.30 8.09
C VAL A 16 9.11 -6.19 6.57
N TYR A 17 8.50 -5.18 5.96
CA TYR A 17 8.67 -4.92 4.54
C TYR A 17 10.09 -4.39 4.20
N SER A 18 10.71 -3.59 5.07
CA SER A 18 12.11 -3.18 4.92
C SER A 18 13.03 -4.40 4.93
N ASP A 19 12.86 -5.29 5.91
CA ASP A 19 13.64 -6.53 6.00
C ASP A 19 13.45 -7.39 4.74
N PHE A 20 12.21 -7.51 4.26
CA PHE A 20 11.89 -8.24 3.01
C PHE A 20 12.65 -7.68 1.79
N LYS A 21 12.87 -6.36 1.74
CA LYS A 21 13.64 -5.72 0.67
C LYS A 21 15.14 -5.94 0.82
N GLU A 22 15.66 -5.86 2.05
CA GLU A 22 17.08 -6.11 2.35
C GLU A 22 17.47 -7.57 2.03
N ASP A 23 16.58 -8.51 2.30
CA ASP A 23 16.74 -9.93 1.97
C ASP A 23 16.63 -10.22 0.46
N GLY A 24 16.34 -9.21 -0.37
CA GLY A 24 16.23 -9.36 -1.82
C GLY A 24 15.03 -10.20 -2.28
N LEU A 25 14.01 -10.35 -1.42
CA LEU A 25 12.85 -11.16 -1.72
C LEU A 25 11.96 -10.50 -2.78
N VAL A 26 11.38 -11.33 -3.66
CA VAL A 26 10.53 -10.85 -4.74
C VAL A 26 9.19 -10.40 -4.17
N GLU A 27 8.92 -9.11 -4.30
CA GLU A 27 7.65 -8.51 -3.90
C GLU A 27 6.52 -9.00 -4.82
N GLU A 28 5.56 -9.72 -4.25
CA GLU A 28 4.36 -10.16 -4.98
C GLU A 28 3.24 -9.10 -4.93
N SER A 29 2.28 -9.23 -5.85
CA SER A 29 1.10 -8.34 -5.91
C SER A 29 0.35 -8.25 -4.57
N VAL A 30 0.29 -9.33 -3.80
CA VAL A 30 -0.34 -9.36 -2.47
C VAL A 30 0.39 -8.45 -1.48
N THR A 31 1.72 -8.43 -1.50
CA THR A 31 2.54 -7.59 -0.61
C THR A 31 2.25 -6.10 -0.87
N PHE A 32 2.23 -5.69 -2.14
CA PHE A 32 1.87 -4.32 -2.52
C PHE A 32 0.45 -3.95 -2.07
N MET A 33 -0.53 -4.82 -2.28
CA MET A 33 -1.91 -4.57 -1.84
C MET A 33 -2.01 -4.36 -0.33
N VAL A 34 -1.30 -5.16 0.47
CA VAL A 34 -1.32 -5.04 1.93
C VAL A 34 -0.74 -3.69 2.38
N LEU A 35 0.36 -3.26 1.76
CA LEU A 35 0.98 -1.96 2.05
C LEU A 35 0.06 -0.81 1.65
N ILE A 36 -0.51 -0.83 0.44
CA ILE A 36 -1.44 0.19 -0.05
C ILE A 36 -2.65 0.29 0.89
N LYS A 37 -3.21 -0.84 1.35
CA LYS A 37 -4.31 -0.87 2.34
C LYS A 37 -3.94 -0.18 3.65
N GLY A 38 -2.74 -0.48 4.17
CA GLY A 38 -2.28 0.08 5.44
C GLY A 38 -2.02 1.57 5.34
N LEU A 39 -1.29 2.00 4.30
CA LEU A 39 -0.94 3.39 4.05
C LEU A 39 -2.18 4.24 3.76
N CYS A 40 -3.14 3.70 3.01
CA CYS A 40 -4.44 4.33 2.78
C CYS A 40 -5.18 4.62 4.09
N LYS A 41 -5.28 3.63 4.97
CA LYS A 41 -5.95 3.80 6.28
C LYS A 41 -5.23 4.76 7.22
N ALA A 42 -3.90 4.87 7.09
CA ALA A 42 -3.10 5.78 7.90
C ALA A 42 -3.01 7.21 7.32
N GLY A 43 -3.63 7.48 6.16
CA GLY A 43 -3.54 8.78 5.49
C GLY A 43 -2.12 9.10 4.97
N LYS A 44 -1.26 8.09 4.82
CA LYS A 44 0.12 8.23 4.34
C LYS A 44 0.17 8.17 2.82
N ILE A 45 -0.34 9.23 2.19
CA ILE A 45 -0.60 9.28 0.74
C ILE A 45 0.70 9.20 -0.07
N ASP A 46 1.73 9.95 0.31
CA ASP A 46 2.99 10.00 -0.43
C ASP A 46 3.68 8.62 -0.44
N GLU A 47 3.77 7.98 0.73
CA GLU A 47 4.30 6.62 0.87
C GLU A 47 3.50 5.61 0.04
N MET A 48 2.16 5.76 -0.01
CA MET A 48 1.30 4.90 -0.84
C MET A 48 1.58 5.08 -2.33
N LEU A 49 1.76 6.32 -2.80
CA LEU A 49 2.07 6.62 -4.20
C LEU A 49 3.43 6.04 -4.61
N GLU A 50 4.42 6.06 -3.73
CA GLU A 50 5.69 5.39 -3.97
C GLU A 50 5.53 3.88 -4.14
N VAL A 51 4.73 3.24 -3.27
CA VAL A 51 4.43 1.80 -3.34
C VAL A 51 3.73 1.46 -4.66
N LEU A 52 2.77 2.29 -5.11
CA LEU A 52 2.10 2.15 -6.41
C LEU A 52 3.07 2.30 -7.60
N GLY A 53 4.00 3.26 -7.51
CA GLY A 53 5.05 3.46 -8.50
C GLY A 53 5.92 2.21 -8.67
N ARG A 54 6.40 1.65 -7.55
CA ARG A 54 7.20 0.41 -7.55
C ARG A 54 6.41 -0.79 -8.08
N MET A 55 5.13 -0.90 -7.74
CA MET A 55 4.26 -1.97 -8.25
C MET A 55 4.20 -1.94 -9.78
N ARG A 56 4.07 -0.74 -10.37
CA ARG A 56 4.08 -0.53 -11.83
C ARG A 56 5.42 -0.90 -12.46
N GLU A 57 6.54 -0.52 -11.84
CA GLU A 57 7.89 -0.84 -12.33
C GLU A 57 8.16 -2.34 -12.36
N LYS A 58 7.65 -3.08 -11.37
CA LYS A 58 7.75 -4.55 -11.31
C LYS A 58 6.75 -5.29 -12.20
N LEU A 59 6.07 -4.59 -13.10
CA LEU A 59 5.00 -5.12 -13.97
C LEU A 59 3.87 -5.83 -13.18
N CYS A 60 3.78 -5.59 -11.88
CA CYS A 60 2.65 -6.01 -11.08
C CYS A 60 1.52 -5.02 -11.38
N LYS A 61 0.48 -5.47 -12.08
CA LYS A 61 -0.67 -4.60 -12.36
C LYS A 61 -1.32 -4.22 -11.03
N PRO A 62 -1.41 -2.91 -10.68
CA PRO A 62 -2.22 -2.49 -9.56
C PRO A 62 -3.64 -3.00 -9.77
N ASP A 63 -4.17 -3.69 -8.78
CA ASP A 63 -5.49 -4.27 -8.87
C ASP A 63 -6.57 -3.18 -8.76
N VAL A 64 -7.83 -3.54 -9.02
CA VAL A 64 -8.96 -2.61 -8.89
C VAL A 64 -8.99 -1.98 -7.49
N PHE A 65 -8.59 -2.73 -6.46
CA PHE A 65 -8.50 -2.22 -5.11
C PHE A 65 -7.48 -1.09 -4.96
N ALA A 66 -6.27 -1.23 -5.51
CA ALA A 66 -5.22 -0.22 -5.44
C ALA A 66 -5.63 1.11 -6.07
N TYR A 67 -6.26 1.07 -7.25
CA TYR A 67 -6.81 2.28 -7.89
C TYR A 67 -8.02 2.85 -7.14
N THR A 68 -8.90 2.00 -6.60
CA THR A 68 -10.05 2.44 -5.80
C THR A 68 -9.59 3.14 -4.51
N ALA A 69 -8.54 2.63 -3.86
CA ALA A 69 -7.93 3.24 -2.69
C ALA A 69 -7.35 4.63 -3.02
N LEU A 70 -6.68 4.75 -4.16
CA LEU A 70 -6.15 6.03 -4.64
C LEU A 70 -7.27 7.05 -4.92
N VAL A 71 -8.33 6.66 -5.62
CA VAL A 71 -9.49 7.54 -5.86
C VAL A 71 -10.14 7.98 -4.54
N ARG A 72 -10.33 7.06 -3.59
CA ARG A 72 -10.90 7.38 -2.27
C ARG A 72 -10.09 8.39 -1.47
N ILE A 73 -8.77 8.36 -1.59
CA ILE A 73 -7.87 9.27 -0.89
C ILE A 73 -7.78 10.63 -1.60
N MET A 74 -7.75 10.63 -2.93
CA MET A 74 -7.57 11.85 -3.72
C MET A 74 -8.85 12.68 -3.85
N VAL A 75 -10.02 12.06 -3.65
CA VAL A 75 -11.27 12.78 -3.48
C VAL A 75 -11.31 13.25 -2.02
N PRO A 76 -11.23 14.57 -1.75
CA PRO A 76 -11.43 15.08 -0.40
C PRO A 76 -12.80 14.57 0.08
N GLU A 77 -12.90 14.07 1.31
CA GLU A 77 -14.17 13.71 1.93
C GLU A 77 -15.07 14.96 1.98
N GLY A 78 -15.83 15.20 0.91
CA GLY A 78 -16.58 16.43 0.71
C GLY A 78 -16.73 16.84 -0.75
N ASN A 79 -17.29 15.98 -1.59
CA ASN A 79 -18.30 16.38 -2.59
C ASN A 79 -18.92 15.15 -3.30
N LEU A 80 -19.65 14.33 -2.55
CA LEU A 80 -20.66 13.44 -3.13
C LEU A 80 -22.03 13.93 -2.66
N ASP A 81 -22.35 15.17 -3.00
CA ASP A 81 -23.73 15.66 -3.05
C ASP A 81 -24.32 15.35 -4.44
#